data_AF-A0A1E5VWT5-F1
#
_entry.id   AF-A0A1E5VWT5-F1
#
_cell.length_a   1.000
_cell.length_b   1.000
_cell.length_c   1.000
_cell.angle_alpha   90.00
_cell.angle_beta   90.00
_cell.angle_gamma   90.00
#
_symmetry.space_group_name_H-M   'P 1'
#
loop_
_entity.id
_entity.type
_entity.pdbx_description
1 polymer ?
#
loop_
_entity_poly.entity_id
_entity_poly.type
_entity_poly.pdbx_seq_one_letter_code
_entity_poly.pdbx_strand_id
1 'polypeptide(L)'
;MASLKALSPVPVRFAGVGGELMCKEGLQSLFPMEDIAIMGLWELLPHIYNIKRKIENTVDAAMLFQPHAVVTVDSKGFSFRLLKQLKCRSNQKVQSPLHIHYVSPSFWAWKSGESRLSKLHDFVDHMLCILPFEEEICRFNGLPATYVGHPLLNDAICLNMEAELSSEKSQHQRSCEAFRLEHGLSPG
;
A
#
# COMPACT_ATOMS: atom_id res chain seq x y z
N MET A 1 -4.71 0.22 5.70
CA MET A 1 -5.81 -0.62 6.25
C MET A 1 -6.55 0.08 7.36
N ALA A 2 -5.85 0.57 8.39
CA ALA A 2 -6.44 1.40 9.46
C ALA A 2 -7.35 2.52 8.92
N SER A 3 -6.84 3.34 7.99
CA SER A 3 -7.62 4.43 7.38
C SER A 3 -8.87 3.94 6.64
N LEU A 4 -8.80 2.77 5.99
CA LEU A 4 -9.97 2.21 5.29
C LEU A 4 -11.05 1.75 6.28
N LYS A 5 -10.66 1.21 7.44
CA LYS A 5 -11.60 0.88 8.52
C LYS A 5 -12.22 2.13 9.15
N ALA A 6 -11.42 3.20 9.31
CA ALA A 6 -11.90 4.45 9.89
C ALA A 6 -12.87 5.21 8.97
N LEU A 7 -12.65 5.17 7.66
CA LEU A 7 -13.45 5.91 6.67
C LEU A 7 -14.64 5.11 6.13
N SER A 8 -14.60 3.78 6.19
CA SER A 8 -15.66 2.95 5.62
C SER A 8 -16.93 3.02 6.48
N PRO A 9 -18.11 3.27 5.89
CA PRO A 9 -19.38 3.24 6.61
C PRO A 9 -19.83 1.83 7.00
N VAL A 10 -19.14 0.79 6.50
CA VAL A 10 -19.45 -0.63 6.74
C VAL A 10 -18.20 -1.40 7.20
N PRO A 11 -18.36 -2.54 7.90
CA PRO A 11 -17.24 -3.38 8.29
C PRO A 11 -16.43 -3.85 7.08
N VAL A 12 -15.12 -3.61 7.11
CA VAL A 12 -14.18 -4.01 6.06
C VAL A 12 -13.48 -5.30 6.45
N ARG A 13 -13.47 -6.27 5.54
CA ARG A 13 -12.73 -7.53 5.70
C ARG A 13 -11.48 -7.52 4.84
N PHE A 14 -10.39 -8.06 5.38
CA PHE A 14 -9.11 -8.17 4.70
C PHE A 14 -8.68 -9.63 4.62
N ALA A 15 -8.18 -10.04 3.46
CA ALA A 15 -7.60 -11.36 3.23
C ALA A 15 -6.49 -11.22 2.18
N GLY A 16 -5.41 -11.98 2.31
CA GLY A 16 -4.33 -11.97 1.34
C GLY A 16 -2.98 -12.25 1.98
N VAL A 17 -1.96 -11.54 1.50
CA VAL A 17 -0.58 -11.68 1.97
C VAL A 17 -0.14 -10.32 2.50
N GLY A 18 0.40 -10.28 3.71
CA GLY A 18 0.84 -9.04 4.34
C GLY A 18 1.72 -9.27 5.55
N GLY A 19 2.45 -8.24 5.94
CA GLY A 19 3.34 -8.27 7.09
C GLY A 19 2.61 -8.12 8.43
N GLU A 20 3.37 -8.13 9.52
CA GLU A 20 2.85 -8.09 10.89
C GLU A 20 1.91 -6.91 11.16
N LEU A 21 2.23 -5.72 10.63
CA LEU A 21 1.38 -4.54 10.78
C LEU A 21 0.01 -4.72 10.10
N MET A 22 -0.04 -5.40 8.97
CA MET A 22 -1.31 -5.72 8.29
C MET A 22 -2.10 -6.77 9.08
N CYS A 23 -1.41 -7.74 9.69
CA CYS A 23 -2.03 -8.74 10.55
C CYS A 23 -2.69 -8.11 11.78
N LYS A 24 -2.04 -7.12 12.41
CA LYS A 24 -2.63 -6.33 13.52
C LYS A 24 -3.89 -5.59 13.10
N GLU A 25 -4.00 -5.23 11.83
CA GLU A 25 -5.18 -4.60 11.25
C GLU A 25 -6.30 -5.58 10.85
N GLY A 26 -6.12 -6.88 11.08
CA GLY A 26 -7.12 -7.93 10.85
C GLY A 26 -6.95 -8.72 9.55
N LEU A 27 -5.82 -8.58 8.85
CA LEU A 27 -5.49 -9.44 7.71
C LEU A 27 -4.96 -10.79 8.20
N GLN A 28 -5.52 -11.88 7.69
CA GLN A 28 -4.93 -13.20 7.87
C GLN A 28 -3.99 -13.48 6.69
N SER A 29 -2.68 -13.47 6.95
CA SER A 29 -1.70 -13.72 5.89
C SER A 29 -1.67 -15.20 5.50
N LEU A 30 -1.77 -15.50 4.20
CA LEU A 30 -1.73 -16.86 3.67
C LEU A 30 -0.36 -17.54 3.85
N PHE A 31 0.70 -16.74 3.87
CA PHE A 31 2.08 -17.14 4.08
C PHE A 31 2.89 -15.90 4.53
N PRO A 32 4.12 -16.06 5.06
CA PRO A 32 4.95 -14.94 5.49
C PRO A 32 5.21 -13.95 4.34
N MET A 33 5.23 -12.64 4.56
CA MET A 33 5.40 -11.67 3.46
C MET A 33 6.82 -11.71 2.87
N GLU A 34 7.80 -12.13 3.66
CA GLU A 34 9.21 -12.26 3.32
C GLU A 34 9.42 -13.20 2.12
N ASP A 35 8.52 -14.18 2.00
CA ASP A 35 8.49 -15.17 0.92
C ASP A 35 8.24 -14.59 -0.48
N ILE A 36 7.66 -13.38 -0.57
CA ILE A 36 7.43 -12.63 -1.81
C ILE A 36 8.26 -11.34 -1.89
N ALA A 37 8.98 -11.00 -0.80
CA ALA A 37 9.84 -9.83 -0.70
C ALA A 37 11.27 -10.10 -1.22
N ILE A 38 11.55 -11.26 -1.81
CA ILE A 38 12.90 -11.65 -2.27
C ILE A 38 13.36 -10.69 -3.39
N MET A 39 14.31 -9.82 -3.03
CA MET A 39 14.93 -8.79 -3.86
C MET A 39 16.08 -9.38 -4.68
N GLY A 40 15.80 -10.08 -5.78
CA GLY A 40 16.86 -10.44 -6.72
C GLY A 40 16.43 -11.42 -7.80
N LEU A 41 16.68 -11.09 -9.07
CA LEU A 41 16.42 -11.98 -10.21
C LEU A 41 17.24 -13.29 -10.13
N TRP A 42 18.40 -13.26 -9.46
CA TRP A 42 19.33 -14.39 -9.34
C TRP A 42 19.02 -15.35 -8.19
N GLU A 43 18.51 -14.85 -7.06
CA GLU A 43 18.06 -15.68 -5.92
C GLU A 43 16.71 -16.36 -6.18
N LEU A 44 16.02 -15.92 -7.25
CA LEU A 44 14.68 -16.36 -7.63
C LEU A 44 14.64 -17.68 -8.42
N LEU A 45 15.72 -18.05 -9.13
CA LEU A 45 15.74 -19.21 -10.02
C LEU A 45 15.37 -20.54 -9.32
N PRO A 46 15.93 -20.90 -8.14
CA PRO A 46 15.52 -22.11 -7.44
C PRO A 46 14.10 -22.02 -6.83
N HIS A 47 13.59 -20.80 -6.62
CA HIS A 47 12.31 -20.56 -5.94
C HIS A 47 11.15 -20.29 -6.89
N ILE A 48 11.36 -20.32 -8.21
CA ILE A 48 10.34 -19.93 -9.18
C ILE A 48 9.08 -20.80 -9.12
N TYR A 49 9.24 -22.10 -8.84
CA TYR A 49 8.13 -23.02 -8.64
C TYR A 49 7.34 -22.68 -7.37
N ASN A 50 8.04 -22.36 -6.27
CA ASN A 50 7.40 -21.94 -5.03
C ASN A 50 6.63 -20.62 -5.19
N ILE A 51 7.19 -19.66 -5.92
CA ILE A 51 6.50 -18.40 -6.22
C ILE A 51 5.26 -18.65 -7.07
N LYS A 52 5.35 -19.49 -8.10
CA LYS A 52 4.20 -19.86 -8.93
C LYS A 52 3.09 -20.48 -8.08
N ARG A 53 3.44 -21.44 -7.21
CA ARG A 53 2.49 -22.07 -6.27
C ARG A 53 1.87 -21.06 -5.30
N LYS A 54 2.66 -20.11 -4.78
CA LYS A 54 2.16 -19.02 -3.92
C LYS A 54 1.18 -18.11 -4.66
N ILE A 55 1.46 -17.78 -5.91
CA ILE A 55 0.53 -17.01 -6.76
C ILE A 55 -0.77 -17.80 -6.92
N GLU A 56 -0.71 -19.08 -7.30
CA GLU A 56 -1.89 -19.94 -7.48
C GLU A 56 -2.71 -20.04 -6.19
N ASN A 57 -2.07 -20.31 -5.04
CA ASN A 57 -2.74 -20.35 -3.75
C ASN A 57 -3.42 -19.00 -3.41
N THR A 58 -2.77 -17.89 -3.73
CA THR A 58 -3.33 -16.55 -3.48
C THR A 58 -4.52 -16.27 -4.40
N VAL A 59 -4.45 -16.70 -5.66
CA VAL A 59 -5.57 -16.62 -6.61
C VAL A 59 -6.75 -17.45 -6.10
N ASP A 60 -6.53 -18.68 -5.68
CA ASP A 60 -7.58 -19.57 -5.18
C ASP A 60 -8.23 -19.00 -3.90
N ALA A 61 -7.42 -18.49 -2.97
CA ALA A 61 -7.91 -17.83 -1.77
C ALA A 61 -8.73 -16.57 -2.09
N ALA A 62 -8.28 -15.74 -3.03
CA ALA A 62 -9.03 -14.56 -3.47
C ALA A 62 -10.33 -14.95 -4.19
N MET A 63 -10.33 -16.01 -5.00
CA MET A 63 -11.53 -16.52 -5.66
C MET A 63 -12.57 -17.05 -4.67
N LEU A 64 -12.13 -17.64 -3.55
CA LEU A 64 -12.99 -18.07 -2.45
C LEU A 64 -13.49 -16.89 -1.62
N PHE A 65 -12.64 -15.89 -1.37
CA PHE A 65 -12.98 -14.70 -0.60
C PHE A 65 -13.95 -13.77 -1.32
N GLN A 66 -13.96 -13.78 -2.66
CA GLN A 66 -14.77 -12.91 -3.52
C GLN A 66 -14.62 -11.41 -3.16
N PRO A 67 -13.41 -10.84 -3.26
CA PRO A 67 -13.17 -9.44 -2.92
C PRO A 67 -13.97 -8.50 -3.83
N HIS A 68 -14.33 -7.33 -3.30
CA HIS A 68 -14.81 -6.21 -4.12
C HIS A 68 -13.65 -5.48 -4.82
N ALA A 69 -12.49 -5.45 -4.17
CA ALA A 69 -11.27 -4.85 -4.68
C ALA A 69 -10.04 -5.64 -4.24
N VAL A 70 -9.04 -5.70 -5.11
CA VAL A 70 -7.72 -6.29 -4.86
C VAL A 70 -6.70 -5.16 -4.94
N VAL A 71 -6.06 -4.89 -3.81
CA VAL A 71 -4.99 -3.89 -3.73
C VAL A 71 -3.66 -4.62 -3.62
N THR A 72 -2.79 -4.40 -4.60
CA THR A 72 -1.41 -4.90 -4.58
C THR A 72 -0.44 -3.77 -4.25
N VAL A 73 0.67 -4.07 -3.58
CA VAL A 73 1.64 -3.06 -3.13
C VAL A 73 3.04 -3.43 -3.60
N ASP A 74 3.67 -2.53 -4.36
CA ASP A 74 5.04 -2.59 -4.90
C ASP A 74 5.39 -3.87 -5.68
N SER A 75 5.59 -5.02 -5.03
CA SER A 75 6.21 -6.26 -5.57
C SER A 75 5.71 -6.66 -6.96
N LYS A 76 6.32 -6.11 -8.00
CA LYS A 76 5.80 -6.09 -9.38
C LYS A 76 5.71 -7.50 -9.96
N GLY A 77 6.73 -8.31 -9.71
CA GLY A 77 6.84 -9.68 -10.22
C GLY A 77 5.73 -10.58 -9.70
N PHE A 78 5.38 -10.47 -8.41
CA PHE A 78 4.30 -11.22 -7.79
C PHE A 78 2.93 -10.58 -8.12
N SER A 79 2.80 -9.29 -7.87
CA SER A 79 1.54 -8.52 -7.99
C SER A 79 0.95 -8.59 -9.39
N PHE A 80 1.71 -8.33 -10.44
CA PHE A 80 1.16 -8.34 -11.80
C PHE A 80 0.79 -9.73 -12.29
N ARG A 81 1.55 -10.77 -11.88
CA ARG A 81 1.18 -12.16 -12.18
C ARG A 81 -0.09 -12.57 -11.46
N LEU A 82 -0.25 -12.17 -10.20
CA LEU A 82 -1.47 -12.37 -9.42
C LEU A 82 -2.68 -11.69 -10.09
N LEU A 83 -2.58 -10.39 -10.39
CA LEU A 83 -3.68 -9.64 -11.02
C LEU A 83 -4.05 -10.20 -12.40
N LYS A 84 -3.06 -10.59 -13.21
CA LYS A 84 -3.31 -11.23 -14.52
C LYS A 84 -4.06 -12.55 -14.37
N GLN A 85 -3.63 -13.43 -13.45
CA GLN A 85 -4.32 -14.70 -13.21
C GLN A 85 -5.73 -14.48 -12.63
N LEU A 86 -5.90 -13.52 -11.72
CA LEU A 86 -7.20 -13.14 -11.19
C LEU A 86 -8.14 -12.64 -12.28
N LYS A 87 -7.67 -11.77 -13.19
CA LYS A 87 -8.48 -11.27 -14.31
C LYS A 87 -8.90 -12.42 -15.23
N CYS A 88 -7.96 -13.30 -15.58
CA CYS A 88 -8.27 -14.48 -16.40
C CYS A 88 -9.32 -15.41 -15.77
N ARG A 89 -9.24 -15.66 -14.45
CA ARG A 89 -10.22 -16.51 -13.74
C ARG A 89 -11.54 -15.79 -13.46
N SER A 90 -11.52 -14.49 -13.22
CA SER A 90 -12.71 -13.69 -12.90
C SER A 90 -13.54 -13.32 -14.13
N ASN A 91 -12.92 -13.20 -15.31
CA ASN A 91 -13.64 -13.00 -16.58
C ASN A 91 -14.55 -14.20 -16.94
N GLN A 92 -14.41 -15.33 -16.24
CA GLN A 92 -15.34 -16.47 -16.32
C GLN A 92 -16.55 -16.32 -15.38
N LYS A 93 -16.60 -15.26 -14.57
CA LYS A 93 -17.65 -14.95 -13.59
C LYS A 93 -18.28 -13.59 -13.89
N VAL A 94 -19.48 -13.37 -13.36
CA VAL A 94 -20.31 -12.17 -13.63
C VAL A 94 -19.73 -10.89 -13.02
N GLN A 95 -18.91 -10.99 -11.97
CA GLN A 95 -18.30 -9.82 -11.31
C GLN A 95 -16.79 -10.05 -11.11
N SER A 96 -15.99 -9.16 -11.69
CA SER A 96 -14.55 -9.09 -11.46
C SER A 96 -14.26 -8.02 -10.40
N PRO A 97 -13.35 -8.29 -9.44
CA PRO A 97 -12.94 -7.27 -8.47
C PRO A 97 -12.21 -6.12 -9.16
N LEU A 98 -12.27 -4.94 -8.55
CA LEU A 98 -11.44 -3.81 -8.96
C LEU A 98 -9.97 -4.11 -8.64
N HIS A 99 -9.08 -4.02 -9.62
CA HIS A 99 -7.65 -4.24 -9.47
C HIS A 99 -6.93 -2.91 -9.30
N ILE A 100 -6.41 -2.66 -8.10
CA ILE A 100 -5.65 -1.46 -7.76
C ILE A 100 -4.20 -1.85 -7.47
N HIS A 101 -3.25 -1.10 -8.02
CA HIS A 101 -1.83 -1.25 -7.69
C HIS A 101 -1.29 0.01 -7.02
N TYR A 102 -0.70 -0.14 -5.84
CA TYR A 102 -0.12 0.91 -5.04
C TYR A 102 1.40 0.88 -5.15
N VAL A 103 1.99 2.05 -5.41
CA VAL A 103 3.39 2.31 -5.77
C VAL A 103 3.62 2.05 -7.25
N SER A 104 3.78 3.13 -8.02
CA SER A 104 3.97 3.02 -9.46
C SER A 104 5.31 2.36 -9.77
N PRO A 105 5.35 1.47 -10.78
CA PRO A 105 6.57 0.76 -11.04
C PRO A 105 7.57 1.60 -11.81
N SER A 106 8.72 1.93 -11.20
CA SER A 106 9.80 2.72 -11.83
C SER A 106 10.43 2.16 -13.12
N PHE A 107 9.99 1.02 -13.66
CA PHE A 107 10.49 0.51 -14.95
C PHE A 107 10.04 1.38 -16.14
N TRP A 108 9.01 2.22 -15.97
CA TRP A 108 8.60 3.16 -17.02
C TRP A 108 9.75 4.09 -17.42
N ALA A 109 10.69 4.35 -16.49
CA ALA A 109 11.87 5.18 -16.72
C ALA A 109 12.96 4.48 -17.57
N TRP A 110 12.82 3.19 -17.88
CA TRP A 110 13.79 2.46 -18.68
C TRP A 110 13.45 2.56 -20.17
N LYS A 111 14.43 2.32 -21.05
CA LYS A 111 14.22 2.30 -22.50
C LYS A 111 13.08 1.33 -22.86
N SER A 112 12.05 1.84 -23.54
CA SER A 112 10.80 1.12 -23.87
C SER A 112 9.89 0.76 -22.67
N GLY A 113 10.06 1.43 -21.54
CA GLY A 113 9.25 1.25 -20.32
C GLY A 113 7.79 1.68 -20.49
N GLU A 114 7.53 2.74 -21.24
CA GLU A 114 6.18 3.26 -21.53
C GLU A 114 5.26 2.21 -22.17
N SER A 115 5.78 1.45 -23.16
CA SER A 115 5.01 0.35 -23.79
C SER A 115 4.69 -0.79 -22.82
N ARG A 116 5.47 -0.96 -21.75
CA ARG A 116 5.15 -1.93 -20.70
C ARG A 116 4.13 -1.38 -19.72
N LEU A 117 4.16 -0.06 -19.49
CA LEU A 117 3.21 0.63 -18.63
C LEU A 117 1.81 0.59 -19.27
N SER A 118 1.70 0.85 -20.57
CA SER A 118 0.42 0.78 -21.28
C SER A 118 -0.22 -0.60 -21.14
N LYS A 119 0.54 -1.70 -21.23
CA LYS A 119 0.03 -3.08 -21.04
C LYS A 119 -0.59 -3.36 -19.66
N LEU A 120 -0.38 -2.51 -18.66
CA LEU A 120 -1.02 -2.70 -17.36
C LEU A 120 -2.54 -2.51 -17.43
N HIS A 121 -3.06 -1.71 -18.39
CA HIS A 121 -4.51 -1.50 -18.54
C HIS A 121 -5.30 -2.80 -18.77
N ASP A 122 -4.65 -3.86 -19.27
CA ASP A 122 -5.28 -5.17 -19.50
C ASP A 122 -5.74 -5.83 -18.18
N PHE A 123 -5.11 -5.51 -17.06
CA PHE A 123 -5.33 -6.20 -15.78
C PHE A 123 -5.23 -5.33 -14.52
N VAL A 124 -4.97 -4.03 -14.66
CA VAL A 124 -4.96 -3.04 -13.57
C VAL A 124 -5.98 -1.97 -13.93
N ASP A 125 -6.95 -1.76 -13.05
CA ASP A 125 -8.02 -0.78 -13.26
C ASP A 125 -7.61 0.61 -12.73
N HIS A 126 -6.76 0.69 -11.70
CA HIS A 126 -6.28 1.96 -11.15
C HIS A 126 -4.90 1.89 -10.49
N MET A 127 -4.11 2.95 -10.61
CA MET A 127 -2.79 3.12 -10.00
C MET A 127 -2.81 4.16 -8.88
N LEU A 128 -2.20 3.84 -7.74
CA LEU A 128 -1.91 4.81 -6.69
C LEU A 128 -0.42 5.16 -6.72
N CYS A 129 -0.14 6.39 -7.12
CA CYS A 129 1.20 6.92 -7.37
C CYS A 129 1.73 7.66 -6.13
N ILE A 130 3.01 7.49 -5.83
CA ILE A 130 3.65 8.13 -4.67
C ILE A 130 4.50 9.35 -5.06
N LEU A 131 4.72 9.55 -6.37
CA LEU A 131 5.37 10.73 -6.91
C LEU A 131 4.42 11.45 -7.89
N PRO A 132 4.43 12.80 -7.93
CA PRO A 132 3.45 13.56 -8.70
C PRO A 132 3.53 13.33 -10.21
N PHE A 133 4.74 13.19 -10.75
CA PHE A 133 4.94 12.95 -12.18
C PHE A 133 4.49 11.54 -12.63
N GLU A 134 4.40 10.56 -11.72
CA GLU A 134 3.96 9.20 -12.07
C GLU A 134 2.50 9.17 -12.50
N GLU A 135 1.65 10.01 -11.89
CA GLU A 135 0.23 10.11 -12.25
C GLU A 135 0.07 10.56 -13.70
N GLU A 136 0.80 11.60 -14.10
CA GLU A 136 0.77 12.13 -15.47
C GLU A 136 1.24 11.09 -16.49
N ILE A 137 2.35 10.40 -16.20
CA ILE A 137 2.91 9.35 -17.07
C ILE A 137 1.91 8.19 -17.21
N CYS A 138 1.30 7.72 -16.11
CA CYS A 138 0.30 6.66 -16.16
C CYS A 138 -0.91 7.06 -17.00
N ARG A 139 -1.46 8.27 -16.78
CA ARG A 139 -2.63 8.76 -17.52
C ARG A 139 -2.34 8.96 -19.00
N PHE A 140 -1.17 9.49 -19.35
CA PHE A 140 -0.75 9.64 -20.74
C PHE A 140 -0.68 8.28 -21.47
N ASN A 141 -0.34 7.21 -20.74
CA ASN A 141 -0.30 5.84 -21.26
C ASN A 141 -1.63 5.08 -21.14
N GLY A 142 -2.75 5.78 -20.85
CA GLY A 142 -4.10 5.20 -20.80
C GLY A 142 -4.43 4.44 -19.51
N LEU A 143 -3.62 4.59 -18.46
CA LEU A 143 -3.82 3.92 -17.18
C LEU A 143 -4.36 4.91 -16.14
N PRO A 144 -5.58 4.71 -15.61
CA PRO A 144 -6.12 5.55 -14.54
C PRO A 144 -5.19 5.58 -13.34
N ALA A 145 -4.88 6.78 -12.86
CA ALA A 145 -3.92 6.99 -11.78
C ALA A 145 -4.29 8.17 -10.89
N THR A 146 -3.86 8.10 -9.63
CA THR A 146 -4.00 9.15 -8.62
C THR A 146 -2.72 9.25 -7.80
N TYR A 147 -2.15 10.45 -7.69
CA TYR A 147 -1.10 10.77 -6.73
C TYR A 147 -1.68 10.80 -5.31
N VAL A 148 -1.15 9.95 -4.43
CA VAL A 148 -1.60 9.80 -3.03
C VAL A 148 -0.62 10.36 -2.00
N GLY A 149 0.47 10.99 -2.46
CA GLY A 149 1.56 11.45 -1.59
C GLY A 149 2.59 10.37 -1.30
N HIS A 150 3.77 10.81 -0.85
CA HIS A 150 4.86 9.91 -0.48
C HIS A 150 4.73 9.52 1.01
N PRO A 151 4.63 8.22 1.37
CA PRO A 151 4.45 7.80 2.76
C PRO A 151 5.48 8.39 3.72
N LEU A 152 6.76 8.38 3.33
CA LEU A 152 7.84 8.96 4.15
C LEU A 152 7.71 10.47 4.38
N LEU A 153 7.09 11.21 3.45
CA LEU A 153 6.89 12.65 3.64
C LEU A 153 5.77 12.89 4.64
N ASN A 154 4.72 12.08 4.62
CA ASN A 154 3.67 12.12 5.64
C ASN A 154 4.21 11.76 7.02
N ASP A 155 5.04 10.72 7.13
CA ASP A 155 5.66 10.33 8.40
C ASP A 155 6.57 11.44 8.93
N ALA A 156 7.37 12.08 8.07
CA ALA A 156 8.22 13.21 8.45
C ALA A 156 7.41 14.44 8.91
N ILE A 157 6.29 14.74 8.25
CA ILE A 157 5.38 15.81 8.67
C ILE A 157 4.74 15.47 10.01
N CYS A 158 4.29 14.22 10.22
CA CYS A 158 3.74 13.78 11.50
C CYS A 158 4.78 13.87 12.64
N LEU A 159 6.03 13.46 12.38
CA LEU A 159 7.13 13.57 13.35
C LEU A 159 7.44 15.04 13.68
N ASN A 160 7.44 15.93 12.69
CA ASN A 160 7.61 17.36 12.93
C ASN A 160 6.43 17.96 13.72
N MET A 161 5.19 17.56 13.42
CA MET A 161 4.03 18.01 14.19
C MET A 161 4.09 17.52 15.64
N GLU A 162 4.49 16.27 15.90
CA GLU A 162 4.69 15.75 17.26
C GLU A 162 5.82 16.47 18.00
N ALA A 163 6.91 16.83 17.31
CA ALA A 163 8.00 17.65 17.85
C ALA A 163 7.53 19.08 18.19
N GLU A 164 6.71 19.69 17.34
CA GLU A 164 6.13 21.02 17.58
C GLU A 164 5.15 20.99 18.76
N LEU A 165 4.22 20.01 18.79
CA LEU A 165 3.26 19.80 19.88
C LEU A 165 3.93 19.51 21.24
N SER A 166 5.07 18.82 21.25
CA SER A 166 5.86 18.58 22.47
C SER A 166 6.66 19.81 22.90
N SER A 167 7.16 20.60 21.94
CA SER A 167 7.83 21.88 22.22
C SER A 167 6.87 22.93 22.80
N GLU A 168 5.65 23.05 22.25
CA GLU A 168 4.62 23.96 22.73
C GLU A 168 4.13 23.58 24.13
N LYS A 169 3.93 22.28 24.40
CA LYS A 169 3.62 21.79 25.76
C LYS A 169 4.73 22.13 26.75
N SER A 170 6.00 21.98 26.36
CA SER A 170 7.14 22.30 27.23
C SER A 170 7.29 23.81 27.51
N GLN A 171 6.98 24.66 26.52
CA GLN A 171 6.99 26.12 26.68
C GLN A 171 5.80 26.59 27.52
N HIS A 172 4.61 26.03 27.32
CA HIS A 172 3.42 26.37 28.09
C HIS A 172 3.55 25.94 29.55
N GLN A 173 4.17 24.79 29.81
CA GLN A 173 4.41 24.29 31.17
C GLN A 173 5.48 25.12 31.90
N ARG A 174 6.56 25.50 31.22
CA ARG A 174 7.55 26.47 31.74
C ARG A 174 6.95 27.85 32.00
N SER A 175 6.06 28.32 31.13
CA SER A 175 5.36 29.60 31.30
C SER A 175 4.39 29.55 32.50
N CYS A 176 3.67 28.44 32.69
CA CYS A 176 2.79 28.25 33.84
C CYS A 176 3.58 28.14 35.16
N GLU A 177 4.72 27.44 35.18
CA GLU A 177 5.59 27.36 36.35
C GLU A 177 6.22 28.72 36.70
N ALA A 178 6.67 29.48 35.69
CA ALA A 178 7.20 30.83 35.85
C ALA A 178 6.15 31.78 36.44
N PHE A 179 4.92 31.75 35.91
CA PHE A 179 3.80 32.56 36.41
C PHE A 179 3.42 32.19 37.86
N ARG A 180 3.43 30.90 38.21
CA ARG A 180 3.15 30.43 39.58
C ARG A 180 4.20 30.90 40.58
N LEU A 181 5.47 30.92 40.18
CA LEU A 181 6.59 31.46 40.96
C LEU A 181 6.48 32.97 41.16
N GLU A 182 6.12 33.71 40.11
CA GLU A 182 5.93 35.16 40.16
C GLU A 182 4.76 35.57 41.07
N HIS A 183 3.69 34.78 41.10
CA HIS A 183 2.47 35.06 41.87
C HIS A 183 2.33 34.27 43.17
N GLY A 184 3.36 33.53 43.60
CA GLY A 184 3.40 32.83 44.89
C GLY A 184 2.33 31.74 45.06
N LEU A 185 1.88 31.11 43.97
CA LEU A 185 0.84 30.09 44.00
C LEU A 185 1.45 28.70 44.25
N SER A 186 1.15 28.10 45.42
CA SER A 186 1.66 26.78 45.79
C SER A 186 1.09 25.66 44.87
N PRO A 187 1.87 24.62 44.53
CA PRO A 187 1.36 23.48 43.78
C PRO A 187 0.41 22.67 44.68
N GLY A 188 -0.85 22.54 44.24
CA GLY A 188 -1.86 21.67 44.85
C GLY A 188 -1.97 20.35 44.10
#